data_AF-A0A1C1C7B4-F1
#
_entry.id   AF-A0A1C1C7B4-F1
#
_cell.length_a   1.000
_cell.length_b   1.000
_cell.length_c   1.000
_cell.angle_alpha   90.00
_cell.angle_beta   90.00
_cell.angle_gamma   90.00
#
_symmetry.space_group_name_H-M   'P 1'
#
loop_
_entity.id
_entity.type
_entity.pdbx_description
1 polymer ?
#
loop_
_entity_poly.entity_id
_entity_poly.type
_entity_poly.pdbx_seq_one_letter_code
_entity_poly.pdbx_strand_id
1 'polypeptide(L)'
;MRRQIVALCTVLLSSASALSVPRQEDTGRVDHGHGFTRRNESAAMAGELTLNIDPDISNPACGGIYEAQVNVKVAPDPFYLSEACRNVLKYLGGNSGKKNVNVIFACTGGSATGVGERDVKFIFNIAASAAVNGANSGTQLVPSNLEVVNEGDNTFISTQVNLGVKMSGSTAKFQFIYC
;
A
#
# COMPACT_ATOMS: atom_id res chain seq x y z
N MET A 1 -20.79 64.32 5.89
CA MET A 1 -19.73 63.52 6.55
C MET A 1 -19.84 62.08 6.06
N ARG A 2 -18.73 61.52 5.56
CA ARG A 2 -18.64 60.25 4.85
C ARG A 2 -18.07 59.21 5.82
N ARG A 3 -18.82 58.17 6.19
CA ARG A 3 -18.27 56.95 6.82
C ARG A 3 -19.01 55.73 6.29
N GLN A 4 -18.29 54.96 5.50
CA GLN A 4 -18.67 53.66 4.95
C GLN A 4 -18.65 52.64 6.10
N ILE A 5 -19.76 51.93 6.30
CA ILE A 5 -19.84 50.78 7.20
C ILE A 5 -19.98 49.56 6.30
N VAL A 6 -18.88 48.83 6.15
CA VAL A 6 -18.82 47.51 5.49
C VAL A 6 -18.31 46.55 6.56
N ALA A 7 -19.19 45.69 7.08
CA ALA A 7 -18.83 44.60 7.98
C ALA A 7 -19.70 43.40 7.57
N LEU A 8 -19.17 42.57 6.66
CA LEU A 8 -18.60 41.24 6.93
C LEU A 8 -19.67 40.23 7.42
N CYS A 9 -20.22 39.50 6.45
CA CYS A 9 -21.22 38.46 6.62
C CYS A 9 -20.47 37.11 6.80
N THR A 10 -20.26 36.67 8.03
CA THR A 10 -19.64 35.37 8.35
C THR A 10 -20.71 34.28 8.35
N VAL A 11 -20.76 33.51 7.27
CA VAL A 11 -21.60 32.31 7.15
C VAL A 11 -20.82 31.12 7.73
N LEU A 12 -21.15 30.71 8.96
CA LEU A 12 -20.64 29.48 9.58
C LEU A 12 -21.57 28.32 9.20
N LEU A 13 -21.19 27.54 8.19
CA LEU A 13 -21.83 26.26 7.85
C LEU A 13 -21.21 25.15 8.70
N SER A 14 -21.94 24.69 9.71
CA SER A 14 -21.57 23.55 10.56
C SER A 14 -22.33 22.30 10.11
N SER A 15 -21.75 21.52 9.20
CA SER A 15 -22.24 20.17 8.88
C SER A 15 -21.50 19.13 9.70
N ALA A 16 -22.05 18.82 10.88
CA ALA A 16 -21.65 17.70 11.72
C ALA A 16 -22.66 16.55 11.50
N SER A 17 -22.26 15.50 10.79
CA SER A 17 -23.00 14.24 10.73
C SER A 17 -22.04 13.08 10.45
N ALA A 18 -21.12 12.84 11.39
CA ALA A 18 -20.41 11.56 11.43
C ALA A 18 -21.38 10.52 12.02
N LEU A 19 -22.09 9.80 11.15
CA LEU A 19 -22.86 8.61 11.50
C LEU A 19 -21.87 7.53 11.93
N SER A 20 -21.68 7.40 13.25
CA SER A 20 -20.99 6.28 13.87
C SER A 20 -21.77 5.00 13.61
N VAL A 21 -21.24 4.11 12.77
CA VAL A 21 -21.79 2.77 12.56
C VAL A 21 -21.49 1.93 13.81
N PRO A 22 -22.49 1.36 14.50
CA PRO A 22 -22.27 0.49 15.65
C PRO A 22 -21.53 -0.78 15.22
N ARG A 23 -20.35 -1.00 15.83
CA ARG A 23 -19.59 -2.25 15.75
C ARG A 23 -20.41 -3.35 16.42
N GLN A 24 -20.82 -4.35 15.64
CA GLN A 24 -21.29 -5.61 16.20
C GLN A 24 -20.05 -6.39 16.67
N GLU A 25 -19.91 -6.51 17.99
CA GLU A 25 -18.93 -7.38 18.65
C GLU A 25 -19.35 -8.84 18.43
N ASP A 26 -19.03 -9.41 17.26
CA ASP A 26 -19.02 -10.86 17.16
C ASP A 26 -17.66 -11.34 17.68
N THR A 27 -17.67 -11.79 18.93
CA THR A 27 -16.55 -12.44 19.61
C THR A 27 -16.27 -13.80 18.94
N GLY A 28 -15.80 -13.74 17.69
CA GLY A 28 -15.24 -14.86 16.96
C GLY A 28 -13.94 -15.25 17.64
N ARG A 29 -14.01 -16.33 18.42
CA ARG A 29 -12.93 -17.02 19.12
C ARG A 29 -11.73 -17.20 18.17
N VAL A 30 -10.75 -16.30 18.23
CA VAL A 30 -9.54 -16.38 17.39
C VAL A 30 -8.66 -17.48 17.96
N ASP A 31 -8.60 -18.59 17.24
CA ASP A 31 -7.67 -19.69 17.47
C ASP A 31 -6.23 -19.16 17.37
N HIS A 32 -5.46 -19.27 18.46
CA HIS A 32 -4.08 -18.78 18.57
C HIS A 32 -3.06 -19.76 17.89
N GLY A 33 -3.49 -20.52 16.89
CA GLY A 33 -2.75 -21.68 16.37
C GLY A 33 -1.74 -21.41 15.24
N HIS A 34 -1.73 -20.23 14.63
CA HIS A 34 -0.85 -19.96 13.49
C HIS A 34 0.07 -18.78 13.75
N GLY A 35 1.16 -19.05 14.48
CA GLY A 35 2.31 -18.17 14.50
C GLY A 35 2.69 -17.81 13.07
N PHE A 36 2.97 -16.52 12.84
CA PHE A 36 3.46 -15.95 11.58
C PHE A 36 4.41 -16.95 10.93
N THR A 37 3.89 -17.68 9.95
CA THR A 37 4.62 -18.79 9.34
C THR A 37 5.84 -18.16 8.70
N ARG A 38 7.04 -18.54 9.18
CA ARG A 38 8.33 -18.20 8.59
C ARG A 38 8.29 -18.57 7.10
N ARG A 39 7.91 -17.64 6.24
CA ARG A 39 8.20 -17.77 4.82
C ARG A 39 9.61 -17.23 4.62
N ASN A 40 10.55 -18.16 4.77
CA ASN A 40 11.96 -17.92 4.49
C ASN A 40 12.09 -17.62 2.98
N GLU A 41 12.46 -16.39 2.63
CA GLU A 41 12.67 -15.96 1.25
C GLU A 41 13.93 -16.62 0.68
N SER A 42 13.76 -17.70 -0.08
CA SER A 42 14.68 -18.05 -1.17
C SER A 42 13.95 -18.46 -2.44
N ALA A 43 12.63 -18.45 -2.43
CA ALA A 43 11.84 -18.63 -3.63
C ALA A 43 10.85 -17.46 -3.66
N ALA A 44 11.02 -16.53 -4.61
CA ALA A 44 9.83 -16.17 -5.37
C ALA A 44 9.20 -17.52 -5.70
N MET A 45 8.03 -17.81 -5.11
CA MET A 45 7.40 -19.11 -5.35
C MET A 45 7.32 -19.25 -6.86
N ALA A 46 7.75 -20.38 -7.42
CA ALA A 46 7.70 -20.53 -8.88
C ALA A 46 6.28 -20.18 -9.35
N GLY A 47 6.14 -19.12 -10.15
CA GLY A 47 4.83 -18.55 -10.49
C GLY A 47 4.47 -17.21 -9.86
N GLU A 48 5.35 -16.57 -9.09
CA GLU A 48 5.13 -15.25 -8.47
C GLU A 48 5.74 -14.10 -9.30
N LEU A 49 4.92 -13.14 -9.70
CA LEU A 49 5.29 -11.82 -10.21
C LEU A 49 6.02 -11.03 -9.12
N THR A 50 7.31 -10.78 -9.37
CA THR A 50 8.12 -9.93 -8.50
C THR A 50 8.23 -8.55 -9.11
N LEU A 51 7.78 -7.54 -8.36
CA LEU A 51 7.95 -6.13 -8.67
C LEU A 51 8.96 -5.51 -7.72
N ASN A 52 9.60 -4.43 -8.15
CA ASN A 52 10.56 -3.66 -7.37
C ASN A 52 10.11 -2.21 -7.26
N ILE A 53 10.29 -1.64 -6.08
CA ILE A 53 10.07 -0.24 -5.75
C ILE A 53 11.44 0.45 -5.79
N ASP A 54 11.59 1.47 -6.62
CA ASP A 54 12.84 2.24 -6.75
C ASP A 54 12.56 3.75 -6.68
N PRO A 55 13.11 4.50 -5.71
CA PRO A 55 14.01 4.03 -4.66
C PRO A 55 13.30 3.15 -3.63
N ASP A 56 14.08 2.32 -2.92
CA ASP A 56 13.61 1.61 -1.72
C ASP A 56 13.02 2.62 -0.72
N ILE A 57 11.88 2.28 -0.12
CA ILE A 57 11.22 3.15 0.87
C ILE A 57 11.67 2.75 2.27
N SER A 58 12.34 3.66 2.97
CA SER A 58 12.88 3.42 4.31
C SER A 58 11.92 3.92 5.38
N ASN A 59 11.58 3.05 6.33
CA ASN A 59 10.73 3.34 7.49
C ASN A 59 9.45 4.14 7.12
N PRO A 60 8.60 3.62 6.23
CA PRO A 60 7.39 4.33 5.83
C PRO A 60 6.49 4.61 7.02
N ALA A 61 5.99 5.83 7.10
CA ALA A 61 4.98 6.22 8.08
C ALA A 61 3.59 5.75 7.61
N CYS A 62 2.72 5.44 8.56
CA CYS A 62 1.32 5.22 8.26
C CYS A 62 0.67 6.50 7.72
N GLY A 63 -0.03 6.39 6.60
CA GLY A 63 -0.53 7.52 5.81
C GLY A 63 0.54 8.21 4.97
N GLY A 64 1.78 7.71 4.97
CA GLY A 64 2.90 8.26 4.21
C GLY A 64 2.74 8.03 2.71
N ILE A 65 3.21 9.02 1.93
CA ILE A 65 3.14 9.05 0.47
C ILE A 65 4.57 9.22 -0.04
N TYR A 66 5.00 8.33 -0.92
CA TYR A 66 6.37 8.26 -1.41
C TYR A 66 6.39 8.22 -2.93
N GLU A 67 7.24 9.00 -3.56
CA GLU A 67 7.45 8.90 -5.00
C GLU A 67 8.42 7.77 -5.31
N ALA A 68 7.99 6.84 -6.17
CA ALA A 68 8.84 5.75 -6.63
C ALA A 68 8.50 5.38 -8.08
N GLN A 69 9.35 4.55 -8.65
CA GLN A 69 9.08 3.76 -9.83
C GLN A 69 8.84 2.32 -9.38
N VAL A 70 7.69 1.76 -9.77
CA VAL A 70 7.45 0.33 -9.66
C VAL A 70 7.77 -0.32 -11.00
N ASN A 71 8.67 -1.29 -11.01
CA ASN A 71 9.08 -2.02 -12.22
C ASN A 71 9.00 -3.53 -12.02
N VAL A 72 8.78 -4.26 -13.11
CA VAL A 72 8.82 -5.72 -13.11
C VAL A 72 10.27 -6.20 -12.98
N LYS A 73 10.53 -7.15 -12.07
CA LYS A 73 11.82 -7.85 -11.93
C LYS A 73 11.73 -9.28 -12.43
N VAL A 74 10.66 -9.98 -12.08
CA VAL A 74 10.39 -11.35 -12.53
C VAL A 74 8.94 -11.40 -12.97
N ALA A 75 8.71 -11.73 -14.24
CA ALA A 75 7.39 -12.05 -14.76
C ALA A 75 7.35 -13.55 -15.06
N PRO A 76 6.68 -14.36 -14.22
CA PRO A 76 6.47 -15.77 -14.53
C PRO A 76 5.51 -15.91 -15.71
N ASP A 77 5.35 -17.14 -16.20
CA ASP A 77 4.30 -17.41 -17.19
C ASP A 77 2.93 -16.95 -16.64
N PRO A 78 2.16 -16.14 -17.40
CA PRO A 78 0.86 -15.63 -16.96
C PRO A 78 -0.13 -16.71 -16.51
N PHE A 79 0.06 -17.96 -16.95
CA PHE A 79 -0.73 -19.11 -16.52
C PHE A 79 -0.69 -19.32 -15.00
N TYR A 80 0.45 -19.03 -14.35
CA TYR A 80 0.61 -19.22 -12.90
C TYR A 80 0.16 -18.02 -12.06
N LEU A 81 -0.08 -16.88 -12.70
CA LEU A 81 -0.52 -15.67 -12.01
C LEU A 81 -2.02 -15.69 -11.72
N SER A 82 -2.42 -15.08 -10.61
CA SER A 82 -3.82 -14.72 -10.42
C SER A 82 -4.26 -13.70 -11.49
N GLU A 83 -5.55 -13.60 -11.76
CA GLU A 83 -6.07 -12.61 -12.70
C GLU A 83 -5.68 -11.18 -12.30
N ALA A 84 -5.74 -10.87 -11.01
CA ALA A 84 -5.37 -9.55 -10.51
C ALA A 84 -3.87 -9.27 -10.69
N CYS A 85 -2.99 -10.24 -10.43
CA CYS A 85 -1.55 -10.07 -10.67
C CYS A 85 -1.22 -9.97 -12.18
N ARG A 86 -1.94 -10.70 -13.04
CA ARG A 86 -1.86 -10.49 -14.50
C ARG A 86 -2.28 -9.08 -14.90
N ASN A 87 -3.33 -8.54 -14.28
CA ASN A 87 -3.79 -7.18 -14.55
C ASN A 87 -2.75 -6.15 -14.10
N VAL A 88 -2.10 -6.34 -12.94
CA VAL A 88 -0.97 -5.49 -12.50
C VAL A 88 0.19 -5.56 -13.49
N LEU A 89 0.59 -6.76 -13.93
CA LEU A 89 1.65 -6.95 -14.92
C LEU A 89 1.32 -6.24 -16.25
N LYS A 90 0.11 -6.43 -16.77
CA LYS A 90 -0.36 -5.78 -17.99
C LYS A 90 -0.37 -4.26 -17.83
N TYR A 91 -0.86 -3.78 -16.69
CA TYR A 91 -0.93 -2.35 -16.40
C TYR A 91 0.44 -1.69 -16.36
N LEU A 92 1.46 -2.36 -15.80
CA LEU A 92 2.85 -1.87 -15.82
C LEU A 92 3.47 -1.85 -17.22
N GLY A 93 2.89 -2.56 -18.21
CA GLY A 93 3.41 -2.65 -19.58
C GLY A 93 4.04 -4.00 -19.92
N GLY A 94 3.71 -5.08 -19.19
CA GLY A 94 4.23 -6.42 -19.43
C GLY A 94 5.58 -6.70 -18.76
N ASN A 95 6.33 -7.69 -19.26
CA ASN A 95 7.47 -8.28 -18.56
C ASN A 95 8.65 -7.34 -18.28
N SER A 96 8.73 -6.21 -18.96
CA SER A 96 9.72 -5.14 -18.72
C SER A 96 9.05 -3.82 -18.35
N GLY A 97 7.79 -3.91 -17.93
CA GLY A 97 6.93 -2.80 -17.58
C GLY A 97 7.43 -2.05 -16.35
N LYS A 98 7.15 -0.75 -16.33
CA LYS A 98 7.47 0.14 -15.22
C LYS A 98 6.55 1.34 -15.23
N LYS A 99 6.22 1.85 -14.05
CA LYS A 99 5.47 3.10 -13.89
C LYS A 99 6.02 3.93 -12.74
N ASN A 100 5.99 5.23 -12.96
CA ASN A 100 6.19 6.24 -11.94
C ASN A 100 4.89 6.38 -11.14
N VAL A 101 4.96 6.16 -9.83
CA VAL A 101 3.78 6.09 -8.96
C VAL A 101 4.00 6.85 -7.66
N ASN A 102 2.92 7.20 -6.98
CA ASN A 102 2.94 7.40 -5.54
C ASN A 102 2.67 6.07 -4.84
N VAL A 103 3.60 5.64 -3.99
CA VAL A 103 3.41 4.53 -3.06
C VAL A 103 2.83 5.07 -1.76
N ILE A 104 1.67 4.56 -1.36
CA ILE A 104 0.93 5.03 -0.18
C ILE A 104 0.81 3.89 0.83
N PHE A 105 1.19 4.14 2.08
CA PHE A 105 1.08 3.15 3.15
C PHE A 105 -0.17 3.43 4.00
N ALA A 106 -1.31 2.88 3.59
CA ALA A 106 -2.56 2.98 4.32
C ALA A 106 -2.58 1.94 5.47
N CYS A 107 -2.05 2.29 6.64
CA CYS A 107 -2.19 1.42 7.80
C CYS A 107 -3.62 1.46 8.35
N THR A 108 -4.13 0.34 8.86
CA THR A 108 -5.41 0.32 9.57
C THR A 108 -5.44 1.35 10.71
N GLY A 109 -6.44 2.24 10.70
CA GLY A 109 -6.58 3.31 11.71
C GLY A 109 -5.77 4.58 11.41
N GLY A 110 -4.94 4.57 10.37
CA GLY A 110 -4.32 5.78 9.83
C GLY A 110 -5.25 6.49 8.84
N SER A 111 -5.17 7.82 8.79
CA SER A 111 -5.70 8.60 7.66
C SER A 111 -4.52 8.94 6.74
N ALA A 112 -4.70 8.81 5.43
CA ALA A 112 -3.75 9.38 4.48
C ALA A 112 -3.88 10.91 4.52
N THR A 113 -2.75 11.63 4.51
CA THR A 113 -2.75 13.11 4.47
C THR A 113 -3.01 13.67 3.07
N GLY A 114 -3.13 12.79 2.07
CA GLY A 114 -3.35 13.09 0.66
C GLY A 114 -3.11 11.84 -0.18
N VAL A 115 -2.97 12.01 -1.50
CA VAL A 115 -2.66 10.92 -2.44
C VAL A 115 -1.37 11.13 -3.23
N GLY A 116 -0.78 12.33 -3.18
CA GLY A 116 0.41 12.70 -3.96
C GLY A 116 0.09 13.18 -5.38
N GLU A 117 1.12 13.67 -6.08
CA GLU A 117 0.98 14.41 -7.34
C GLU A 117 0.97 13.52 -8.61
N ARG A 118 1.33 12.23 -8.51
CA ARG A 118 1.46 11.34 -9.67
C ARG A 118 0.14 10.63 -9.90
N ASP A 119 -0.41 10.65 -11.11
CA ASP A 119 -1.73 10.06 -11.44
C ASP A 119 -1.90 8.60 -10.98
N VAL A 120 -0.82 7.82 -11.01
CA VAL A 120 -0.81 6.40 -10.63
C VAL A 120 -0.44 6.23 -9.17
N LYS A 121 -1.32 5.56 -8.41
CA LYS A 121 -1.16 5.27 -6.98
C LYS A 121 -1.03 3.77 -6.75
N PHE A 122 -0.07 3.37 -5.93
CA PHE A 122 0.08 2.01 -5.39
C PHE A 122 -0.17 2.11 -3.89
N ILE A 123 -1.35 1.70 -3.45
CA ILE A 123 -1.80 1.84 -2.07
C ILE A 123 -1.68 0.50 -1.38
N PHE A 124 -0.89 0.44 -0.32
CA PHE A 124 -0.71 -0.74 0.50
C PHE A 124 -1.51 -0.60 1.79
N ASN A 125 -2.54 -1.43 1.92
CA ASN A 125 -3.29 -1.58 3.15
C ASN A 125 -2.60 -2.62 4.04
N ILE A 126 -1.76 -2.12 4.96
CA ILE A 126 -0.98 -2.96 5.87
C ILE A 126 -1.67 -3.01 7.23
N ALA A 127 -1.81 -4.22 7.79
CA ALA A 127 -2.26 -4.36 9.17
C ALA A 127 -1.25 -3.69 10.11
N ALA A 128 -1.71 -2.83 11.02
CA ALA A 128 -0.82 -2.15 11.98
C ALA A 128 0.01 -3.14 12.84
N SER A 129 -0.45 -4.38 12.97
CA SER A 129 0.24 -5.47 13.68
C SER A 129 1.28 -6.21 12.85
N ALA A 130 1.50 -5.85 11.58
CA ALA A 130 2.54 -6.45 10.74
C ALA A 130 3.92 -5.96 11.21
N ALA A 131 4.42 -6.59 12.26
CA ALA A 131 5.74 -6.30 12.80
C ALA A 131 6.83 -6.93 11.93
N VAL A 132 7.80 -6.12 11.53
CA VAL A 132 9.08 -6.61 10.97
C VAL A 132 10.06 -6.83 12.12
N ASN A 133 10.74 -7.98 12.13
CA ASN A 133 11.67 -8.30 13.20
C ASN A 133 13.07 -7.77 12.87
N GLY A 134 13.47 -6.67 13.51
CA GLY A 134 14.78 -6.05 13.29
C GLY A 134 15.99 -6.90 13.71
N ALA A 135 15.79 -7.97 14.49
CA ALA A 135 16.87 -8.91 14.84
C ALA A 135 17.16 -9.94 13.74
N ASN A 136 16.22 -10.14 12.81
CA ASN A 136 16.38 -11.09 11.72
C ASN A 136 17.01 -10.39 10.50
N SER A 137 18.11 -10.95 10.02
CA SER A 137 18.67 -10.59 8.72
C SER A 137 17.87 -11.20 7.57
N GLY A 138 18.06 -10.65 6.37
CA GLY A 138 17.37 -11.08 5.15
C GLY A 138 16.11 -10.27 4.88
N THR A 139 15.42 -10.65 3.80
CA THR A 139 14.14 -10.06 3.44
C THR A 139 13.02 -10.80 4.19
N GLN A 140 12.08 -10.02 4.72
CA GLN A 140 10.89 -10.48 5.45
C GLN A 140 9.65 -10.10 4.66
N LEU A 141 8.67 -11.00 4.64
CA LEU A 141 7.40 -10.78 3.95
C LEU A 141 6.37 -10.17 4.88
N VAL A 142 5.81 -9.04 4.46
CA VAL A 142 4.70 -8.35 5.12
C VAL A 142 3.44 -8.50 4.26
N PRO A 143 2.44 -9.29 4.70
CA PRO A 143 1.17 -9.41 3.99
C PRO A 143 0.46 -8.04 3.90
N SER A 144 -0.08 -7.73 2.72
CA SER A 144 -0.75 -6.47 2.44
C SER A 144 -1.82 -6.64 1.35
N ASN A 145 -2.79 -5.73 1.31
CA ASN A 145 -3.63 -5.55 0.11
C ASN A 145 -3.07 -4.40 -0.72
N LEU A 146 -2.76 -4.66 -1.98
CA LEU A 146 -2.38 -3.66 -2.96
C LEU A 146 -3.61 -3.18 -3.72
N GLU A 147 -3.81 -1.87 -3.76
CA GLU A 147 -4.69 -1.20 -4.72
C GLU A 147 -3.85 -0.40 -5.71
N VAL A 148 -4.04 -0.66 -7.01
CA VAL A 148 -3.47 0.14 -8.09
C VAL A 148 -4.57 1.03 -8.64
N VAL A 149 -4.38 2.33 -8.50
CA VAL A 149 -5.34 3.36 -8.95
C VAL A 149 -4.67 4.25 -9.99
N ASN A 150 -5.40 4.64 -11.02
CA ASN A 150 -4.98 5.69 -11.92
C ASN A 150 -6.11 6.71 -12.09
N GLU A 151 -5.82 7.94 -11.68
CA GLU A 151 -6.79 9.05 -11.74
C GLU A 151 -7.07 9.50 -13.18
N GLY A 152 -6.16 9.24 -14.13
CA GLY A 152 -6.31 9.66 -15.53
C GLY A 152 -7.19 8.74 -16.39
N ASP A 153 -7.24 7.44 -16.09
CA ASP A 153 -7.98 6.44 -16.89
C ASP A 153 -9.01 5.62 -16.09
N ASN A 154 -9.20 5.95 -14.80
CA ASN A 154 -10.08 5.25 -13.86
C ASN A 154 -9.74 3.76 -13.67
N THR A 155 -8.48 3.34 -13.88
CA THR A 155 -8.03 2.00 -13.53
C THR A 155 -8.14 1.79 -12.02
N PHE A 156 -8.71 0.66 -11.62
CA PHE A 156 -8.70 0.16 -10.25
C PHE A 156 -8.43 -1.35 -10.25
N ILE A 157 -7.35 -1.78 -9.58
CA ILE A 157 -7.02 -3.19 -9.38
C ILE A 157 -6.77 -3.39 -7.89
N SER A 158 -7.41 -4.39 -7.28
CA SER A 158 -7.16 -4.77 -5.87
C SER A 158 -6.70 -6.22 -5.80
N THR A 159 -5.63 -6.49 -5.05
CA THR A 159 -5.10 -7.85 -4.85
C THR A 159 -4.29 -7.99 -3.58
N GLN A 160 -4.29 -9.18 -2.99
CA GLN A 160 -3.39 -9.53 -1.91
C GLN A 160 -1.96 -9.70 -2.46
N VAL A 161 -0.98 -9.19 -1.72
CA VAL A 161 0.45 -9.26 -2.03
C VAL A 161 1.25 -9.46 -0.75
N ASN A 162 2.53 -9.77 -0.90
CA ASN A 162 3.50 -9.60 0.17
C ASN A 162 4.50 -8.49 -0.19
N LEU A 163 4.78 -7.61 0.77
CA LEU A 163 5.87 -6.65 0.67
C LEU A 163 7.16 -7.29 1.19
N GLY A 164 8.20 -7.30 0.36
CA GLY A 164 9.54 -7.70 0.74
C GLY A 164 10.28 -6.57 1.44
N VAL A 165 10.54 -6.76 2.73
CA VAL A 165 11.17 -5.77 3.61
C VAL A 165 12.53 -6.26 4.09
N LYS A 166 13.59 -5.50 3.83
CA LYS A 166 14.94 -5.79 4.33
C LYS A 166 15.24 -4.98 5.57
N MET A 167 15.68 -5.64 6.63
CA MET A 167 16.13 -4.99 7.85
C MET A 167 17.64 -4.72 7.80
N SER A 168 18.04 -3.50 8.14
CA SER A 168 19.43 -3.11 8.39
C SER A 168 19.48 -2.31 9.69
N GLY A 169 19.81 -2.99 10.79
CA GLY A 169 19.65 -2.43 12.13
C GLY A 169 18.20 -2.05 12.40
N SER A 170 17.96 -0.77 12.72
CA SER A 170 16.61 -0.22 12.93
C SER A 170 15.91 0.26 11.66
N THR A 171 16.54 0.13 10.48
CA THR A 171 15.95 0.59 9.22
C THR A 171 15.28 -0.57 8.48
N ALA A 172 13.97 -0.44 8.26
CA ALA A 172 13.18 -1.30 7.40
C ALA A 172 13.12 -0.69 5.99
N LYS A 173 13.64 -1.41 4.99
CA LYS A 173 13.60 -1.00 3.58
C LYS A 173 12.57 -1.85 2.83
N PHE A 174 11.50 -1.21 2.39
CA PHE A 174 10.47 -1.82 1.56
C PHE A 174 10.92 -1.73 0.10
N GLN A 175 11.19 -2.88 -0.51
CA GLN A 175 11.86 -2.97 -1.81
C GLN A 175 11.04 -3.77 -2.82
N PHE A 176 10.48 -4.92 -2.42
CA PHE A 176 9.81 -5.82 -3.36
C PHE A 176 8.31 -5.92 -3.09
N ILE A 177 7.56 -6.19 -4.15
CA ILE A 177 6.15 -6.58 -4.07
C ILE A 177 6.05 -7.94 -4.75
N TYR A 178 5.48 -8.90 -4.03
CA TYR A 178 5.26 -10.25 -4.51
C TYR A 178 3.75 -10.47 -4.70
N CYS A 179 3.39 -10.71 -5.95
CA CYS A 179 2.05 -10.99 -6.45
C CYS A 179 2.15 -12.31 -7.24
#